data_AF-A0A259HUT3-F1
#
_entry.id   AF-A0A259HUT3-F1
#
_cell.length_a   1.000
_cell.length_b   1.000
_cell.length_c   1.000
_cell.angle_alpha   90.00
_cell.angle_beta   90.00
_cell.angle_gamma   90.00
#
_symmetry.space_group_name_H-M   'P 1'
#
loop_
_entity.id
_entity.type
_entity.pdbx_description
1 polymer ?
#
loop_
_entity_poly.entity_id
_entity_poly.type
_entity_poly.pdbx_seq_one_letter_code
_entity_poly.pdbx_strand_id
1 'polypeptide(L)'
;MNPKFESFQKIIQNPIKFRFFLLQKLPSALIAGLKVQEISTLEAVITVKHKWLNQNPFRSMYFAVQSMAAEMSTGLLAFGQLY
;
A
#
# COMPACT_ATOMS: atom_id res chain seq x y z
N MET A 1 -11.83 11.93 -14.64
CA MET A 1 -10.70 11.43 -13.83
C MET A 1 -10.00 12.63 -13.22
N ASN A 2 -9.62 12.58 -11.94
CA ASN A 2 -9.01 13.73 -11.26
C ASN A 2 -7.75 14.23 -11.99
N PRO A 3 -7.67 15.50 -12.44
CA PRO A 3 -6.51 16.02 -13.16
C PRO A 3 -5.23 16.05 -12.30
N LYS A 4 -5.35 15.99 -10.97
CA LYS A 4 -4.21 15.93 -10.06
C LYS A 4 -3.71 14.52 -9.77
N PHE A 5 -4.35 13.49 -10.32
CA PHE A 5 -4.00 12.09 -10.07
C PHE A 5 -2.52 11.81 -10.39
N GLU A 6 -2.00 12.33 -11.50
CA GLU A 6 -0.59 12.14 -11.87
C GLU A 6 0.38 12.68 -10.81
N SER A 7 0.03 13.80 -10.16
CA SER A 7 0.84 14.40 -9.11
C SER A 7 0.79 13.53 -7.85
N PHE A 8 -0.38 13.02 -7.49
CA PHE A 8 -0.55 12.06 -6.40
C PHE A 8 0.24 10.77 -6.66
N GLN A 9 0.12 10.21 -7.86
CA GLN A 9 0.84 9.03 -8.31
C GLN A 9 2.35 9.20 -8.15
N LYS A 10 2.91 10.33 -8.57
CA LYS A 10 4.36 10.63 -8.40
C LYS A 10 4.80 10.66 -6.94
N ILE A 11 3.93 11.05 -6.01
CA ILE A 11 4.22 11.06 -4.57
C ILE A 11 4.22 9.63 -4.03
N ILE A 12 3.19 8.85 -4.35
CA ILE A 12 3.02 7.48 -3.88
C ILE A 12 4.08 6.53 -4.45
N GLN A 13 4.46 6.70 -5.72
CA GLN A 13 5.51 5.92 -6.35
C GLN A 13 6.92 6.28 -5.86
N ASN A 14 7.09 7.42 -5.18
CA ASN A 14 8.38 7.76 -4.58
C ASN A 14 8.60 6.93 -3.31
N PRO A 15 9.59 6.02 -3.29
CA PRO A 15 9.74 5.05 -2.21
C PRO A 15 10.10 5.70 -0.86
N ILE A 16 10.80 6.83 -0.87
CA ILE A 16 11.19 7.54 0.35
C ILE A 16 9.96 8.24 0.94
N LYS A 17 9.24 9.01 0.12
CA LYS A 17 8.02 9.72 0.56
C LYS A 17 6.94 8.74 1.05
N PHE A 18 6.73 7.65 0.32
CA PHE A 18 5.74 6.65 0.70
C PHE A 18 6.12 5.93 2.01
N ARG A 19 7.39 5.54 2.19
CA ARG A 19 7.85 4.94 3.45
C ARG A 19 7.73 5.91 4.62
N PHE A 20 8.02 7.20 4.42
CA PHE A 20 7.83 8.22 5.44
C PHE A 20 6.35 8.36 5.82
N PHE A 21 5.45 8.38 4.83
CA PHE A 21 4.02 8.38 5.07
C PHE A 21 3.58 7.15 5.89
N LEU A 22 4.03 5.95 5.53
CA LEU A 22 3.72 4.73 6.29
C LEU A 22 4.27 4.82 7.72
N LEU A 23 5.51 5.28 7.91
CA LEU A 23 6.07 5.47 9.25
C LEU A 23 5.20 6.39 10.12
N GLN A 24 4.69 7.48 9.55
CA GLN A 24 3.94 8.49 10.27
C GLN A 24 2.47 8.09 10.52
N LYS A 25 1.83 7.41 9.57
CA LYS A 25 0.37 7.18 9.58
C LYS A 25 -0.03 5.71 9.69
N LEU A 26 0.79 4.78 9.20
CA LEU A 26 0.50 3.36 9.15
C LEU A 26 1.76 2.52 9.47
N PRO A 27 2.34 2.64 10.68
CA PRO A 27 3.60 2.00 11.03
C PRO A 27 3.50 0.46 10.94
N SER A 28 2.32 -0.12 11.21
CA SER A 28 2.07 -1.55 11.03
C SER A 28 2.26 -2.00 9.57
N ALA A 29 1.82 -1.20 8.60
CA ALA A 29 2.00 -1.50 7.17
C ALA A 29 3.47 -1.41 6.75
N LEU A 30 4.23 -0.48 7.34
CA LEU A 30 5.68 -0.40 7.12
C LEU A 30 6.40 -1.64 7.67
N ILE A 31 6.05 -2.07 8.88
CA ILE A 31 6.66 -3.23 9.55
C ILE A 31 6.30 -4.53 8.81
N ALA A 32 5.04 -4.68 8.39
CA ALA A 32 4.61 -5.76 7.51
C ALA A 32 5.29 -5.72 6.14
N GLY A 33 5.82 -4.57 5.73
CA GLY A 33 6.59 -4.41 4.50
C GLY A 33 5.72 -4.33 3.26
N LEU A 34 4.55 -3.69 3.37
CA LEU A 34 3.69 -3.37 2.23
C LEU A 34 4.39 -2.37 1.31
N LYS A 35 4.21 -2.54 -0.01
CA LYS A 35 4.75 -1.65 -1.04
C LYS A 35 3.76 -1.47 -2.17
N VAL A 36 3.73 -0.27 -2.74
CA VAL A 36 3.07 -0.02 -4.02
C VAL A 36 3.96 -0.58 -5.12
N GLN A 37 3.46 -1.58 -5.84
CA GLN A 37 4.11 -2.09 -7.04
C GLN A 37 3.72 -1.21 -8.22
N GLU A 38 2.42 -1.03 -8.42
CA GLU A 38 1.84 -0.26 -9.51
C GLU A 38 0.65 0.55 -9.01
N ILE A 39 0.44 1.71 -9.61
CA ILE A 39 -0.75 2.52 -9.38
C ILE A 39 -1.07 3.29 -10.65
N SER A 40 -2.30 3.16 -11.09
CA SER A 40 -2.90 3.89 -12.20
C SER A 40 -4.28 4.38 -11.76
N THR A 41 -4.98 5.07 -12.64
CA THR A 41 -6.34 5.52 -12.37
C THR A 41 -7.37 4.41 -12.34
N LEU A 42 -7.02 3.21 -12.83
CA LEU A 42 -7.91 2.06 -12.88
C LEU A 42 -7.59 1.02 -11.81
N GLU A 43 -6.32 0.87 -11.45
CA GLU A 43 -5.87 -0.17 -10.54
C GLU A 43 -4.70 0.28 -9.65
N ALA A 44 -4.59 -0.34 -8.47
CA ALA A 44 -3.44 -0.20 -7.60
C ALA A 44 -3.03 -1.58 -7.09
N VAL A 45 -1.76 -1.91 -7.27
CA VAL A 45 -1.19 -3.21 -6.94
C VAL A 45 -0.29 -3.03 -5.71
N ILE A 46 -0.66 -3.70 -4.63
CA ILE A 46 0.12 -3.73 -3.39
C ILE A 46 0.77 -5.10 -3.23
N THR A 47 2.05 -5.09 -2.89
CA THR A 47 2.80 -6.31 -2.55
C THR A 47 3.17 -6.31 -1.08
N VAL A 48 3.22 -7.51 -0.51
CA VAL A 48 3.72 -7.75 0.84
C VAL A 48 4.69 -8.93 0.81
N LYS A 49 5.81 -8.81 1.52
CA LYS A 49 6.80 -9.88 1.54
C LYS A 49 6.35 -11.00 2.49
N HIS A 50 6.32 -12.23 2.00
CA HIS A 50 6.11 -13.40 2.85
C HIS A 50 7.32 -13.59 3.78
N LYS A 51 7.16 -13.24 5.06
CA LYS A 51 8.17 -13.37 6.13
C LYS A 51 7.51 -13.92 7.39
N TRP A 52 8.33 -14.42 8.32
CA TRP A 52 7.87 -14.93 9.62
C TRP A 52 6.85 -14.02 10.31
N LEU A 53 7.11 -12.70 10.36
CA LEU A 53 6.20 -11.72 10.97
C LEU A 53 4.80 -11.69 10.35
N ASN A 54 4.71 -11.95 9.05
CA ASN A 54 3.47 -11.84 8.29
C ASN A 54 2.77 -13.20 8.14
N GLN A 55 3.35 -14.28 8.67
CA GLN A 55 2.82 -15.63 8.54
C GLN A 55 1.82 -15.95 9.64
N ASN A 56 0.90 -16.87 9.33
CA ASN A 56 0.06 -17.54 10.32
C ASN A 56 0.71 -18.87 10.77
N PRO A 57 0.15 -19.56 11.79
CA PRO A 57 0.66 -20.86 12.26
C PRO A 57 0.67 -21.98 11.21
N PHE A 58 0.01 -21.79 10.07
CA PHE A 58 -0.06 -22.73 8.94
C PHE A 58 0.95 -22.40 7.83
N ARG A 59 1.91 -21.50 8.09
CA ARG A 59 2.98 -21.08 7.16
C ARG A 59 2.48 -20.39 5.88
N SER A 60 1.28 -19.82 5.91
CA SER A 60 0.74 -18.99 4.83
C SER A 60 0.55 -17.55 5.28
N MET A 61 0.13 -16.68 4.36
CA MET A 61 -0.05 -15.26 4.64
C MET A 61 -1.17 -15.02 5.66
N TYR A 62 -0.88 -14.30 6.75
CA TYR A 62 -1.88 -14.00 7.77
C TYR A 62 -2.99 -13.12 7.20
N PHE A 63 -4.25 -13.44 7.53
CA PHE A 63 -5.42 -12.81 6.91
C PHE A 63 -5.43 -11.29 7.13
N ALA A 64 -5.03 -10.80 8.33
CA ALA A 64 -5.02 -9.37 8.61
C ALA A 64 -3.99 -8.62 7.75
N VAL A 65 -2.88 -9.27 7.38
CA VAL A 65 -1.89 -8.70 6.45
C VAL A 65 -2.48 -8.62 5.04
N GLN A 66 -3.25 -9.62 4.62
CA GLN A 66 -3.97 -9.60 3.34
C GLN A 66 -5.04 -8.50 3.33
N SER A 67 -5.82 -8.36 4.40
CA SER A 67 -6.80 -7.29 4.55
C SER A 67 -6.15 -5.90 4.49
N MET A 68 -5.00 -5.72 5.14
CA MET A 68 -4.25 -4.48 5.09
C MET A 68 -3.77 -4.13 3.68
N ALA A 69 -3.30 -5.13 2.91
CA ALA A 69 -2.91 -4.93 1.52
C ALA A 69 -4.12 -4.58 0.63
N ALA A 70 -5.27 -5.21 0.85
CA ALA A 70 -6.51 -4.94 0.11
C ALA A 70 -7.11 -3.56 0.44
N GLU A 71 -7.07 -3.15 1.71
CA GLU A 71 -7.48 -1.81 2.14
C GLU A 71 -6.58 -0.75 1.51
N MET A 72 -5.26 -0.97 1.50
CA MET A 72 -4.32 -0.04 0.89
C MET A 72 -4.49 0.07 -0.63
N SER A 73 -4.71 -1.04 -1.34
CA SER A 73 -4.90 -1.01 -2.80
C SER A 73 -6.16 -0.23 -3.18
N THR A 74 -7.27 -0.47 -2.49
CA THR A 74 -8.54 0.22 -2.76
C THR A 74 -8.53 1.67 -2.26
N GLY A 75 -7.96 1.92 -1.08
CA GLY A 75 -7.86 3.25 -0.48
C GLY A 75 -6.99 4.22 -1.28
N LEU A 76 -5.87 3.76 -1.86
CA LEU A 76 -5.03 4.60 -2.70
C LEU A 76 -5.74 5.07 -3.97
N LEU A 77 -6.57 4.21 -4.57
CA LEU A 77 -7.39 4.59 -5.73
C LEU A 77 -8.39 5.68 -5.36
N ALA A 78 -9.09 5.51 -4.23
CA ALA A 78 -10.03 6.52 -3.72
C ALA A 78 -9.32 7.84 -3.40
N PHE A 79 -8.18 7.78 -2.71
CA PHE A 79 -7.39 8.97 -2.37
C PHE A 79 -6.89 9.71 -3.59
N GLY A 80 -6.44 8.99 -4.62
CA GLY A 80 -6.01 9.60 -5.88
C GLY A 80 -7.12 10.38 -6.57
N GLN A 81 -8.40 10.04 -6.36
CA GLN A 81 -9.53 10.82 -6.89
C GLN A 81 -9.90 12.04 -6.03
N LEU A 82 -9.51 12.05 -4.75
CA LEU A 82 -9.83 13.14 -3.81
C LEU A 82 -8.72 14.21 -3.68
N TYR A 83 -7.49 13.88 -4.08
CA TYR A 83 -6.28 14.71 -3.93
C TYR A 83 -6.24 15.94 -4.86
#